data_AF-A0A536JZS3-F1
#
_entry.id   AF-A0A536JZS3-F1
#
_cell.length_a   1.000
_cell.length_b   1.000
_cell.length_c   1.000
_cell.angle_alpha   90.00
_cell.angle_beta   90.00
_cell.angle_gamma   90.00
#
_symmetry.space_group_name_H-M   'P 1'
#
loop_
_entity.id
_entity.type
_entity.pdbx_description
1 polymer ?
#
loop_
_entity_poly.entity_id
_entity_poly.type
_entity_poly.pdbx_seq_one_letter_code
_entity_poly.pdbx_strand_id
1 'polypeptide(L)'
;MTRLGSTADEIRALVPDALASWRYIRENVLERGVVDEQIKELCYRYLANDPEAKDFARFHDPERAALEWADAIAHDSDRAGDELWARLHASFSDAELVDLGCAIGFELGQQHWRRTVGLSARG
;
A
#
# COMPACT_ATOMS: atom_id res chain seq x y z
N MET A 1 -8.72 20.43 8.54
CA MET A 1 -9.88 21.02 7.85
C MET A 1 -10.09 20.25 6.57
N THR A 2 -11.25 19.62 6.40
CA THR A 2 -11.58 18.89 5.17
C THR A 2 -11.83 19.87 4.03
N ARG A 3 -11.23 19.60 2.87
CA ARG A 3 -11.20 20.55 1.74
C ARG A 3 -12.26 20.28 0.66
N LEU A 4 -12.78 19.05 0.54
CA LEU A 4 -13.65 18.66 -0.58
C LEU A 4 -14.89 17.80 -0.21
N GLY A 5 -15.16 17.48 1.06
CA GLY A 5 -16.28 16.61 1.46
C GLY A 5 -16.19 16.18 2.92
N SER A 6 -16.96 15.18 3.37
CA SER A 6 -16.84 14.62 4.72
C SER A 6 -16.08 13.28 4.72
N THR A 7 -16.28 12.44 3.70
CA THR A 7 -15.56 11.15 3.53
C THR A 7 -14.85 11.04 2.18
N ALA A 8 -13.90 10.10 2.07
CA ALA A 8 -13.17 9.84 0.83
C ALA A 8 -14.08 9.35 -0.31
N ASP A 9 -15.08 8.52 0.01
CA ASP A 9 -16.04 8.00 -0.98
C ASP A 9 -16.99 9.10 -1.48
N GLU A 10 -17.44 10.01 -0.62
CA GLU A 10 -18.23 11.18 -1.05
C GLU A 10 -17.45 12.08 -2.03
N ILE A 11 -16.16 12.32 -1.75
CA ILE A 11 -15.32 13.12 -2.65
C ILE A 11 -15.16 12.41 -4.00
N ARG A 12 -14.91 11.09 -4.00
CA ARG A 12 -14.84 10.32 -5.24
C ARG A 12 -16.17 10.26 -5.99
N ALA A 13 -17.31 10.29 -5.28
CA ALA A 13 -18.64 10.27 -5.89
C ALA A 13 -18.93 11.48 -6.79
N LEU A 14 -18.18 12.57 -6.65
CA LEU A 14 -18.22 13.70 -7.58
C LEU A 14 -17.85 13.28 -9.02
N VAL A 15 -17.10 12.18 -9.17
CA VAL A 15 -16.76 11.55 -10.45
C VAL A 15 -17.12 10.06 -10.36
N PRO A 16 -18.31 9.62 -10.80
CA PRO A 16 -18.80 8.26 -10.60
C PRO A 16 -17.83 7.14 -11.00
N ASP A 17 -17.14 7.31 -12.14
CA ASP A 17 -16.14 6.33 -12.61
C ASP A 17 -14.92 6.22 -11.69
N ALA A 18 -14.54 7.31 -11.01
CA ALA A 18 -13.46 7.30 -10.03
C ALA A 18 -13.87 6.53 -8.77
N LEU A 19 -15.12 6.69 -8.30
CA LEU A 19 -15.65 5.91 -7.18
C LEU A 19 -15.79 4.42 -7.54
N ALA A 20 -16.31 4.11 -8.72
CA ALA A 20 -16.46 2.73 -9.19
C ALA A 20 -15.09 2.03 -9.29
N SER A 21 -14.10 2.69 -9.90
CA SER A 21 -12.74 2.16 -10.02
C SER A 21 -12.09 1.96 -8.65
N TRP A 22 -12.24 2.91 -7.73
CA TRP A 22 -11.73 2.78 -6.36
C TRP A 22 -12.32 1.58 -5.63
N ARG A 23 -13.64 1.38 -5.72
CA ARG A 23 -14.31 0.24 -5.08
C ARG A 23 -13.83 -1.09 -5.64
N TYR A 24 -13.66 -1.17 -6.96
CA TYR A 24 -13.12 -2.36 -7.62
C TYR A 24 -11.70 -2.67 -7.13
N ILE A 25 -10.81 -1.68 -7.12
CA ILE A 25 -9.42 -1.83 -6.65
C ILE A 25 -9.39 -2.23 -5.17
N ARG A 26 -10.16 -1.54 -4.32
CA ARG A 26 -10.23 -1.83 -2.90
C ARG A 26 -10.65 -3.27 -2.64
N GLU A 27 -11.74 -3.71 -3.26
CA GLU A 27 -12.24 -5.07 -3.07
C GLU A 27 -11.27 -6.12 -3.61
N ASN A 28 -10.78 -5.97 -4.85
CA ASN A 28 -10.11 -7.06 -5.56
C ASN A 28 -8.59 -7.08 -5.40
N VAL A 29 -7.98 -5.96 -5.02
CA VAL A 29 -6.52 -5.85 -4.82
C VAL A 29 -6.20 -5.63 -3.35
N LEU A 30 -6.82 -4.63 -2.72
CA LEU A 30 -6.44 -4.25 -1.36
C LEU A 30 -6.95 -5.24 -0.30
N GLU A 31 -8.18 -5.72 -0.45
CA GLU A 31 -8.87 -6.59 0.53
C GLU A 31 -8.83 -8.08 0.13
N ARG A 32 -9.09 -8.42 -1.14
CA ARG A 32 -9.26 -9.81 -1.60
C ARG A 32 -8.24 -10.22 -2.67
N GLY A 33 -7.04 -9.66 -2.63
CA GLY A 33 -5.95 -10.06 -3.52
C GLY A 33 -5.34 -11.42 -3.13
N VAL A 34 -4.20 -11.73 -3.75
CA VAL A 34 -3.56 -13.05 -3.69
C VAL A 34 -2.61 -13.19 -2.48
N VAL A 35 -1.80 -12.18 -2.20
CA VAL A 35 -0.86 -12.20 -1.07
C VAL A 35 -1.62 -12.09 0.25
N ASP A 36 -1.03 -12.67 1.31
CA ASP A 36 -1.55 -12.61 2.67
C ASP A 36 -1.91 -11.16 3.08
N GLU A 37 -3.14 -10.98 3.57
CA GLU A 37 -3.67 -9.70 3.99
C GLU A 37 -2.83 -9.06 5.11
N GLN A 38 -2.20 -9.84 5.97
CA GLN A 38 -1.33 -9.35 7.04
C GLN A 38 -0.06 -8.69 6.51
N ILE A 39 0.50 -9.20 5.40
CA ILE A 39 1.66 -8.59 4.73
C ILE A 39 1.27 -7.26 4.11
N LYS A 40 0.13 -7.21 3.42
CA LYS A 40 -0.44 -5.96 2.88
C LYS A 40 -0.67 -4.94 3.98
N GLU A 41 -1.34 -5.35 5.05
CA GLU A 41 -1.64 -4.49 6.19
C GLU A 41 -0.38 -3.89 6.82
N LEU A 42 0.67 -4.70 6.95
CA LEU A 42 1.96 -4.25 7.44
C LEU A 42 2.58 -3.15 6.54
N CYS A 43 2.58 -3.34 5.22
CA CYS A 43 3.03 -2.34 4.27
C CYS A 43 2.16 -1.06 4.34
N TYR A 44 0.84 -1.20 4.44
CA TYR A 44 -0.08 -0.05 4.53
C TYR A 44 0.14 0.77 5.81
N ARG A 45 0.40 0.11 6.95
CA ARG A 45 0.79 0.74 8.21
C ARG A 45 2.10 1.51 8.07
N TYR A 46 3.10 0.91 7.41
CA TYR A 46 4.36 1.58 7.11
C TYR A 46 4.13 2.88 6.30
N LEU A 47 3.32 2.83 5.23
CA LEU A 47 2.94 4.02 4.43
C LEU A 47 2.15 5.07 5.24
N ALA A 48 1.40 4.61 6.25
CA ALA A 48 0.68 5.47 7.18
C ALA A 48 1.61 6.16 8.20
N ASN A 49 2.90 5.83 8.23
CA ASN A 49 3.90 6.24 9.22
C ASN A 49 3.73 5.64 10.61
N ASP A 50 3.20 4.42 10.70
CA ASP A 50 3.19 3.66 11.96
C ASP A 50 4.64 3.44 12.47
N PRO A 51 4.99 3.89 13.68
CA PRO A 51 6.34 3.75 14.23
C PRO A 51 6.80 2.29 14.35
N GLU A 52 5.90 1.35 14.64
CA GLU A 52 6.27 -0.05 14.78
C GLU A 52 6.61 -0.68 13.43
N ALA A 53 5.86 -0.36 12.39
CA ALA A 53 6.11 -0.85 11.03
C ALA A 53 7.38 -0.23 10.43
N LYS A 54 7.83 0.92 10.94
CA LYS A 54 9.09 1.56 10.55
C LYS A 54 10.34 0.98 11.21
N ASP A 55 10.18 0.19 12.27
CA ASP A 55 11.31 -0.49 12.92
C ASP A 55 11.58 -1.84 12.23
N PHE A 56 12.22 -1.79 11.06
CA PHE A 56 12.47 -2.96 10.22
C PHE A 56 13.30 -4.04 10.93
N ALA A 57 14.07 -3.67 11.95
CA ALA A 57 14.88 -4.61 12.73
C ALA A 57 14.04 -5.62 13.53
N ARG A 58 12.75 -5.35 13.72
CA ARG A 58 11.81 -6.25 14.42
C ARG A 58 11.23 -7.34 13.52
N PHE A 59 11.51 -7.29 12.22
CA PHE A 59 10.94 -8.19 11.23
C PHE A 59 12.00 -9.07 10.60
N HIS A 60 11.57 -10.25 10.19
CA HIS A 60 12.33 -11.18 9.37
C HIS A 60 11.61 -11.35 8.03
N ASP A 61 12.20 -12.09 7.09
CA ASP A 61 11.48 -12.42 5.87
C ASP A 61 10.37 -13.44 6.20
N PRO A 62 9.16 -13.29 5.63
CA PRO A 62 8.84 -12.45 4.46
C PRO A 62 8.51 -10.97 4.74
N GLU A 63 8.17 -10.59 5.98
CA GLU A 63 7.70 -9.23 6.33
C GLU A 63 8.72 -8.14 6.02
N ARG A 64 9.99 -8.38 6.34
CA ARG A 64 11.04 -7.38 6.15
C ARG A 64 11.31 -7.09 4.68
N ALA A 65 11.33 -8.11 3.82
CA ALA A 65 11.46 -7.92 2.37
C ALA A 65 10.27 -7.11 1.81
N ALA A 66 9.05 -7.37 2.25
CA ALA A 66 7.87 -6.60 1.84
C ALA A 66 7.93 -5.12 2.30
N LEU A 67 8.39 -4.86 3.52
CA LEU A 67 8.59 -3.51 4.05
C LEU A 67 9.69 -2.74 3.30
N GLU A 68 10.84 -3.37 3.05
CA GLU A 68 11.93 -2.77 2.26
C GLU A 68 11.49 -2.49 0.82
N TRP A 69 10.66 -3.34 0.24
CA TRP A 69 10.09 -3.10 -1.08
C TRP A 69 9.06 -1.97 -1.08
N ALA A 70 8.20 -1.89 -0.06
CA ALA A 70 7.27 -0.77 0.11
C ALA A 70 8.00 0.57 0.28
N ASP A 71 9.11 0.59 1.02
CA ASP A 71 9.98 1.76 1.20
C ASP A 71 10.67 2.17 -0.11
N ALA A 72 11.15 1.21 -0.91
CA ALA A 72 11.68 1.46 -2.24
C ALA A 72 10.61 2.07 -3.17
N ILE A 73 9.41 1.46 -3.24
CA ILE A 73 8.29 1.99 -4.06
C ILE A 73 7.91 3.41 -3.64
N ALA A 74 7.90 3.71 -2.34
CA ALA A 74 7.46 5.00 -1.82
C ALA A 74 8.50 6.12 -1.97
N HIS A 75 9.79 5.80 -1.98
CA HIS A 75 10.84 6.80 -1.81
C HIS A 75 11.93 6.78 -2.88
N ASP A 76 12.35 5.61 -3.34
CA ASP A 76 13.43 5.45 -4.32
C ASP A 76 13.40 4.04 -4.90
N SER A 77 12.89 3.91 -6.12
CA SER A 77 12.72 2.62 -6.80
C SER A 77 14.03 1.92 -7.11
N ASP A 78 15.15 2.66 -7.20
CA ASP A 78 16.46 2.07 -7.51
C ASP A 78 16.98 1.20 -6.36
N ARG A 79 16.40 1.33 -5.16
CA ARG A 79 16.70 0.48 -4.00
C ARG A 79 16.10 -0.92 -4.11
N ALA A 80 15.19 -1.16 -5.05
CA ALA A 80 14.72 -2.50 -5.39
C ALA A 80 15.71 -3.23 -6.29
N GLY A 81 16.93 -3.42 -5.79
CA GLY A 81 18.02 -4.12 -6.48
C GLY A 81 17.97 -5.64 -6.34
N ASP A 82 18.94 -6.33 -6.94
CA ASP A 82 18.99 -7.79 -7.07
C ASP A 82 18.90 -8.54 -5.73
N GLU A 83 19.53 -8.04 -4.68
CA GLU A 83 19.48 -8.67 -3.35
C GLU A 83 18.06 -8.67 -2.76
N LEU A 84 17.34 -7.54 -2.90
CA LEU A 84 15.95 -7.45 -2.44
C LEU A 84 15.05 -8.34 -3.31
N TRP A 85 15.24 -8.32 -4.63
CA TRP A 85 14.49 -9.20 -5.55
C TRP A 85 14.70 -10.68 -5.24
N ALA A 86 15.93 -11.10 -4.89
CA ALA A 86 16.21 -12.48 -4.52
C ALA A 86 15.43 -12.90 -3.25
N ARG A 87 15.35 -12.02 -2.23
CA ARG A 87 14.58 -12.27 -1.01
C ARG A 87 13.07 -12.27 -1.24
N LEU A 88 12.60 -11.36 -2.10
CA LEU A 88 11.20 -11.29 -2.54
C LEU A 88 10.78 -12.60 -3.25
N HIS A 89 11.55 -13.08 -4.23
CA HIS A 89 11.26 -14.35 -4.90
C HIS A 89 11.45 -15.59 -4.03
N ALA A 90 12.27 -15.52 -2.98
CA ALA A 90 12.36 -16.60 -1.99
C ALA A 90 11.14 -16.66 -1.06
N SER A 91 10.41 -15.54 -0.92
CA SER A 91 9.31 -15.35 0.02
C SER A 91 7.93 -15.41 -0.63
N PHE A 92 7.82 -15.01 -1.89
CA PHE A 92 6.56 -14.83 -2.60
C PHE A 92 6.64 -15.40 -4.03
N SER A 93 5.51 -15.90 -4.52
CA SER A 93 5.32 -16.22 -5.93
C SER A 93 5.21 -14.96 -6.80
N ASP A 94 5.41 -15.09 -8.11
CA ASP A 94 5.27 -13.97 -9.05
C ASP A 94 3.88 -13.32 -8.98
N ALA A 95 2.82 -14.12 -8.77
CA ALA A 95 1.46 -13.61 -8.64
C ALA A 95 1.27 -12.78 -7.37
N GLU A 96 1.85 -13.22 -6.24
CA GLU A 96 1.84 -12.48 -4.98
C GLU A 96 2.67 -11.20 -5.08
N LEU A 97 3.81 -11.22 -5.78
CA LEU A 97 4.62 -10.01 -6.00
C LEU A 97 3.86 -8.97 -6.83
N VAL A 98 3.21 -9.39 -7.92
CA VAL A 98 2.37 -8.48 -8.73
C VAL A 98 1.26 -7.87 -7.86
N ASP A 99 0.54 -8.70 -7.11
CA ASP A 99 -0.54 -8.26 -6.25
C ASP A 99 -0.06 -7.32 -5.13
N LEU A 100 1.03 -7.67 -4.42
CA LEU A 100 1.61 -6.85 -3.36
C LEU A 100 2.12 -5.50 -3.90
N GLY A 101 2.82 -5.49 -5.02
CA GLY A 101 3.31 -4.25 -5.64
C GLY A 101 2.17 -3.31 -6.05
N CYS A 102 1.13 -3.85 -6.68
CA CYS A 102 -0.08 -3.10 -7.01
C CYS A 102 -0.77 -2.56 -5.75
N ALA A 103 -0.93 -3.39 -4.73
CA ALA A 103 -1.53 -3.02 -3.47
C ALA A 103 -0.79 -1.86 -2.79
N ILE A 104 0.54 -1.92 -2.71
CA ILE A 104 1.39 -0.86 -2.15
C ILE A 104 1.19 0.45 -2.94
N GLY A 105 1.24 0.39 -4.28
CA GLY A 105 1.09 1.57 -5.13
C GLY A 105 -0.28 2.24 -4.99
N PHE A 106 -1.35 1.45 -4.99
CA PHE A 106 -2.71 1.97 -4.81
C PHE A 106 -2.94 2.55 -3.42
N GLU A 107 -2.45 1.89 -2.38
CA GLU A 107 -2.57 2.41 -1.01
C GLU A 107 -1.76 3.70 -0.84
N LEU A 108 -0.51 3.75 -1.33
CA LEU A 108 0.33 4.96 -1.27
C LEU A 108 -0.39 6.17 -1.89
N GLY A 109 -0.87 6.02 -3.13
CA GLY A 109 -1.60 7.07 -3.83
C GLY A 109 -2.85 7.51 -3.08
N GLN A 110 -3.64 6.56 -2.58
CA GLN A 110 -4.85 6.83 -1.80
C GLN A 110 -4.54 7.60 -0.51
N GLN A 111 -3.57 7.15 0.28
CA GLN A 111 -3.25 7.79 1.55
C GLN A 111 -2.68 9.20 1.36
N HIS A 112 -1.88 9.42 0.32
CA HIS A 112 -1.36 10.74 -0.01
C HIS A 112 -2.49 11.67 -0.45
N TRP A 113 -3.33 11.23 -1.38
CA TRP A 113 -4.48 12.01 -1.83
C TRP A 113 -5.40 12.39 -0.66
N ARG A 114 -5.76 11.43 0.22
CA ARG A 114 -6.58 11.69 1.43
C ARG A 114 -6.02 12.83 2.28
N ARG A 115 -4.71 12.83 2.56
CA ARG A 115 -4.05 13.91 3.30
C ARG A 115 -4.19 15.26 2.59
N THR A 116 -4.03 15.31 1.27
CA THR A 116 -4.14 16.57 0.51
C THR A 116 -5.54 17.19 0.54
N VAL A 117 -6.58 16.38 0.71
CA VAL A 117 -7.98 16.83 0.84
C VAL A 117 -8.44 16.99 2.29
N GLY A 118 -7.53 16.84 3.26
CA GLY A 118 -7.78 17.08 4.68
C GLY A 118 -8.41 15.92 5.45
N LEU A 119 -8.34 14.70 4.90
CA LEU A 119 -8.73 13.46 5.57
C LEU A 119 -7.50 12.79 6.22
N SER A 120 -7.75 11.88 7.16
CA SER A 120 -6.71 11.00 7.68
C SER A 120 -6.14 10.13 6.56
N ALA A 121 -4.85 9.81 6.65
CA ALA A 121 -4.13 8.96 5.71
C ALA A 121 -4.86 7.64 5.48
N ARG A 122 -5.32 7.06 6.58
CA ARG A 122 -6.13 5.86 6.60
C ARG A 122 -7.34 6.11 7.51
N GLY A 123 -8.40 5.39 7.28
CA GLY A 123 -9.64 5.46 8.05
C GLY A 123 -10.71 4.65 7.38
#